data_AF-A0A7S2FKV7-F1
#
_entry.id   AF-A0A7S2FKV7-F1
#
_cell.length_a   1.000
_cell.length_b   1.000
_cell.length_c   1.000
_cell.angle_alpha   90.00
_cell.angle_beta   90.00
_cell.angle_gamma   90.00
#
_symmetry.space_group_name_H-M   'P 1'
#
loop_
_entity.id
_entity.type
_entity.pdbx_description
1 polymer ?
#
loop_
_entity_poly.entity_id
_entity_poly.type
_entity_poly.pdbx_seq_one_letter_code
_entity_poly.pdbx_strand_id
1 'polypeptide(L)'
;YDIAFAQGKNIFASVGADGSVRLFDLRSLEHSTIIYESENLHPLLRLAWNKQDPNYLATILTDSPRTVILDIRVPSLPVAVLGAHSACVNAVAWAPHSSCHICTCSDDNQALIWDLKSMPKPIDDPILAYNAEDHVNQLQWSSSQPDWVAIAFNRKMQILRV
;
A
#
# COMPACT_ATOMS: atom_id res chain seq x y z
N TYR A 1 0.51 -12.59 -3.47
CA TYR A 1 1.72 -12.06 -4.11
C TYR A 1 1.31 -11.11 -5.19
N ASP A 2 2.14 -10.12 -5.46
CA ASP A 2 1.74 -8.96 -6.26
C ASP A 2 2.93 -8.33 -6.95
N ILE A 3 2.63 -7.50 -7.95
CA ILE A 3 3.59 -6.75 -8.76
C ILE A 3 3.05 -5.35 -9.01
N ALA A 4 3.89 -4.33 -8.89
CA ALA A 4 3.52 -2.96 -9.17
C ALA A 4 4.57 -2.27 -10.03
N PHE A 5 4.12 -1.61 -11.10
CA PHE A 5 4.99 -0.77 -11.93
C PHE A 5 5.16 0.62 -11.30
N ALA A 6 6.38 1.15 -11.39
CA ALA A 6 6.63 2.57 -11.20
C ALA A 6 5.90 3.39 -12.29
N GLN A 7 5.88 4.72 -12.19
CA GLN A 7 5.27 5.57 -13.23
C GLN A 7 6.01 5.48 -14.59
N GLY A 8 7.27 5.03 -14.59
CA GLY A 8 8.06 4.75 -15.79
C GLY A 8 7.84 3.34 -16.36
N LYS A 9 8.16 3.14 -17.65
CA LYS A 9 7.91 1.87 -18.34
C LYS A 9 8.82 0.71 -17.95
N ASN A 10 9.96 0.98 -17.31
CA ASN A 10 11.04 -0.01 -17.20
C ASN A 10 11.25 -0.56 -15.80
N ILE A 11 10.66 0.04 -14.77
CA ILE A 11 10.88 -0.38 -13.37
C ILE A 11 9.59 -0.94 -12.79
N PHE A 12 9.68 -2.11 -12.17
CA PHE A 12 8.61 -2.69 -11.37
C PHE A 12 9.16 -3.35 -10.12
N ALA A 13 8.30 -3.51 -9.10
CA ALA A 13 8.61 -4.28 -7.91
C ALA A 13 7.66 -5.47 -7.78
N SER A 14 8.13 -6.54 -7.14
CA SER A 14 7.33 -7.70 -6.77
C SER A 14 7.46 -8.02 -5.29
N VAL A 15 6.44 -8.65 -4.73
CA VAL A 15 6.43 -9.23 -3.37
C VAL A 15 6.08 -10.71 -3.37
N GLY A 16 6.68 -11.45 -2.44
CA GLY A 16 6.59 -12.91 -2.40
C GLY A 16 6.44 -13.53 -1.01
N ALA A 17 6.37 -14.87 -1.02
CA ALA A 17 6.35 -15.71 0.18
C ALA A 17 7.66 -15.67 0.97
N ASP A 18 8.74 -15.24 0.32
CA ASP A 18 10.07 -15.09 0.92
C ASP A 18 10.20 -13.82 1.77
N GLY A 19 9.13 -13.06 1.95
CA GLY A 19 9.11 -11.84 2.74
C GLY A 19 9.87 -10.66 2.11
N SER A 20 10.28 -10.77 0.84
CA SER A 20 11.09 -9.76 0.17
C SER A 20 10.28 -8.87 -0.78
N VAL A 21 10.65 -7.59 -0.85
CA VAL A 21 10.30 -6.69 -1.96
C VAL A 21 11.51 -6.63 -2.88
N ARG A 22 11.31 -7.00 -4.14
CA ARG A 22 12.35 -7.02 -5.16
C ARG A 22 12.04 -6.04 -6.27
N LEU A 23 13.03 -5.25 -6.65
CA LEU A 23 12.99 -4.30 -7.74
C LEU A 23 13.64 -4.90 -8.99
N PHE A 24 13.03 -4.66 -10.15
CA PHE A 24 13.49 -5.14 -11.45
C PHE A 24 13.54 -3.98 -12.46
N ASP A 25 14.55 -4.01 -13.34
CA ASP A 25 14.57 -3.20 -14.56
C ASP A 25 14.35 -4.10 -15.77
N LEU A 26 13.32 -3.79 -16.58
CA LEU A 26 12.99 -4.51 -17.82
C LEU A 26 14.14 -4.53 -18.83
N ARG A 27 15.08 -3.59 -18.73
CA ARG A 27 16.28 -3.53 -19.59
C ARG A 27 17.36 -4.53 -19.17
N SER A 28 17.27 -5.10 -17.96
CA SER A 28 18.23 -6.06 -17.40
C SER A 28 17.52 -7.02 -16.42
N LEU A 29 16.61 -7.84 -16.95
CA LEU A 29 15.81 -8.79 -16.15
C LEU A 29 16.61 -9.90 -15.46
N GLU A 30 17.87 -10.10 -15.85
CA GLU A 30 18.77 -11.08 -15.20
C GLU A 30 19.18 -10.65 -13.78
N HIS A 31 18.99 -9.36 -13.44
CA HIS A 31 19.35 -8.80 -12.14
C HIS A 31 18.12 -8.22 -11.45
N SER A 32 18.00 -8.47 -10.15
CA SER A 32 17.01 -7.84 -9.28
C SER A 32 17.69 -7.33 -8.02
N THR A 33 17.09 -6.32 -7.39
CA THR A 33 17.57 -5.75 -6.13
C THR A 33 16.54 -5.99 -5.06
N ILE A 34 16.92 -6.66 -3.97
CA ILE A 34 16.09 -6.73 -2.76
C ILE A 34 16.17 -5.36 -2.08
N ILE A 35 15.03 -4.69 -1.94
CA ILE A 35 14.96 -3.34 -1.33
C ILE A 35 14.36 -3.36 0.07
N TYR A 36 13.72 -4.46 0.46
CA TYR A 36 13.17 -4.66 1.80
C TYR A 36 12.96 -6.15 2.04
N GLU A 37 13.20 -6.58 3.28
CA GLU A 37 12.83 -7.90 3.78
C GLU A 37 12.04 -7.69 5.08
N SER A 38 10.90 -8.33 5.18
CA SER A 38 10.12 -8.35 6.42
C SER A 38 10.87 -9.08 7.53
N GLU A 39 10.56 -8.73 8.78
CA GLU A 39 11.03 -9.46 9.95
C GLU A 39 10.69 -10.95 9.84
N ASN A 40 11.69 -11.82 10.11
CA ASN A 40 11.58 -13.28 10.01
C ASN A 40 11.08 -13.81 8.64
N LEU A 41 11.22 -13.04 7.56
CA LEU A 41 10.77 -13.40 6.21
C LEU A 41 9.26 -13.68 6.13
N HIS A 42 8.47 -12.96 6.93
CA HIS A 42 7.01 -13.06 6.90
C HIS A 42 6.42 -12.68 5.52
N PRO A 43 5.58 -13.52 4.90
CA PRO A 43 5.11 -13.29 3.52
C PRO A 43 4.46 -11.92 3.26
N LEU A 44 4.70 -11.39 2.07
CA LEU A 44 4.16 -10.12 1.59
C LEU A 44 3.08 -10.36 0.52
N LEU A 45 1.95 -9.66 0.59
CA LEU A 45 0.76 -9.97 -0.20
C LEU A 45 0.42 -8.99 -1.32
N ARG A 46 0.65 -7.69 -1.11
CA ARG A 46 0.29 -6.61 -2.05
C ARG A 46 1.37 -5.55 -2.14
N LEU A 47 1.43 -4.91 -3.31
CA LEU A 47 2.23 -3.73 -3.57
C LEU A 47 1.38 -2.62 -4.16
N ALA A 48 1.57 -1.41 -3.65
CA ALA A 48 1.01 -0.22 -4.28
C ALA A 48 2.11 0.83 -4.44
N TRP A 49 2.40 1.19 -5.68
CA TRP A 49 3.37 2.24 -6.01
C TRP A 49 2.70 3.61 -6.01
N ASN A 50 3.32 4.59 -5.37
CA ASN A 50 2.86 5.97 -5.41
C ASN A 50 3.04 6.57 -6.81
N LYS A 51 1.93 6.95 -7.44
CA LYS A 51 1.93 7.47 -8.82
C LYS A 51 2.28 8.96 -8.92
N GLN A 52 2.27 9.69 -7.81
CA GLN A 52 2.64 11.11 -7.74
C GLN A 52 4.09 11.30 -7.30
N ASP A 53 4.60 10.45 -6.40
CA ASP A 53 6.01 10.39 -6.04
C ASP A 53 6.54 8.95 -6.18
N PRO A 54 7.22 8.61 -7.28
CA PRO A 54 7.67 7.25 -7.55
C PRO A 54 8.78 6.77 -6.61
N ASN A 55 9.26 7.58 -5.67
CA ASN A 55 10.21 7.11 -4.67
C ASN A 55 9.54 6.23 -3.61
N TYR A 56 8.21 6.33 -3.43
CA TYR A 56 7.50 5.62 -2.38
C TYR A 56 6.68 4.43 -2.87
N LEU A 57 6.74 3.35 -2.08
CA LEU A 57 6.03 2.10 -2.31
C LEU A 57 5.39 1.66 -0.99
N ALA A 58 4.18 1.12 -1.04
CA ALA A 58 3.52 0.49 0.10
C ALA A 58 3.45 -1.02 -0.10
N THR A 59 3.62 -1.77 0.98
CA THR A 59 3.44 -3.23 1.01
C THR A 59 2.64 -3.65 2.24
N ILE A 60 1.88 -4.73 2.12
CA ILE A 60 1.17 -5.36 3.25
C ILE A 60 1.69 -6.77 3.45
N LEU A 61 1.73 -7.21 4.71
CA LEU A 61 2.13 -8.55 5.09
C LEU A 61 0.89 -9.44 5.23
N THR A 62 1.05 -10.75 5.08
CA THR A 62 0.00 -11.73 5.40
C THR A 62 -0.40 -11.61 6.88
N ASP A 63 -1.70 -11.73 7.16
CA ASP A 63 -2.26 -11.77 8.53
C ASP A 63 -1.78 -10.64 9.46
N SER A 64 -1.51 -9.46 8.91
CA SER A 64 -0.93 -8.33 9.65
C SER A 64 -1.83 -7.10 9.59
N PRO A 65 -2.04 -6.39 10.72
CA PRO A 65 -2.73 -5.11 10.74
C PRO A 65 -1.88 -3.94 10.23
N ARG A 66 -0.62 -4.20 9.88
CA ARG A 66 0.35 -3.17 9.52
C ARG A 66 0.53 -3.03 8.02
N THR A 67 0.53 -1.79 7.55
CA THR A 67 1.00 -1.42 6.21
C THR A 67 2.38 -0.79 6.32
N VAL A 68 3.32 -1.21 5.47
CA VAL A 68 4.70 -0.73 5.47
C VAL A 68 4.92 0.21 4.29
N ILE A 69 5.49 1.39 4.56
CA ILE A 69 5.88 2.37 3.55
C ILE A 69 7.39 2.34 3.38
N LEU A 70 7.84 2.22 2.14
CA LEU A 70 9.23 2.10 1.74
C LEU A 70 9.63 3.29 0.86
N ASP A 71 10.87 3.74 0.99
CA ASP A 71 11.52 4.65 0.04
C ASP A 71 12.57 3.85 -0.75
N ILE A 72 12.41 3.76 -2.07
CA ILE A 72 13.31 2.95 -2.92
C ILE A 72 14.75 3.50 -2.96
N ARG A 73 14.97 4.74 -2.52
CA ARG A 73 16.29 5.37 -2.42
C ARG A 73 17.02 4.99 -1.13
N VAL A 74 16.28 4.51 -0.12
CA VAL A 74 16.79 4.12 1.20
C VAL A 74 16.35 2.67 1.47
N PRO A 75 17.03 1.68 0.85
CA PRO A 75 16.65 0.28 1.01
C PRO A 75 16.83 -0.20 2.46
N SER A 76 16.23 -1.35 2.75
CA SER A 76 16.28 -2.12 4.00
C SER A 76 15.43 -1.58 5.15
N LEU A 77 15.23 -0.27 5.29
CA LEU A 77 14.46 0.31 6.40
C LEU A 77 13.13 0.94 5.91
N PRO A 78 12.00 0.62 6.56
CA PRO A 78 10.75 1.30 6.26
C PRO A 78 10.78 2.74 6.75
N VAL A 79 10.23 3.65 5.95
CA VAL A 79 10.13 5.09 6.30
C VAL A 79 8.94 5.40 7.19
N ALA A 80 7.90 4.55 7.12
CA ALA A 80 6.75 4.60 8.00
C ALA A 80 6.06 3.23 8.08
N VAL A 81 5.33 3.02 9.16
CA VAL A 81 4.44 1.87 9.36
C VAL A 81 3.10 2.42 9.84
N LEU A 82 2.02 2.02 9.18
CA LEU A 82 0.66 2.41 9.50
C LEU A 82 0.02 1.28 10.32
N GLY A 83 -0.41 1.57 11.55
CA GLY A 83 -0.72 0.54 12.55
C GLY A 83 -2.03 0.70 13.31
N ALA A 84 -2.99 1.49 12.81
CA ALA A 84 -4.26 1.73 13.50
C ALA A 84 -5.33 0.65 13.27
N HIS A 85 -5.17 -0.21 12.26
CA HIS A 85 -6.12 -1.30 12.01
C HIS A 85 -6.07 -2.34 13.14
N SER A 86 -7.22 -2.92 13.47
CA SER A 86 -7.32 -3.94 14.52
C SER A 86 -7.37 -5.38 13.98
N ALA A 87 -7.47 -5.56 12.66
CA ALA A 87 -7.40 -6.83 11.96
C ALA A 87 -6.48 -6.73 10.74
N CYS A 88 -6.35 -7.81 9.95
CA CYS A 88 -5.44 -7.83 8.81
C CYS A 88 -5.82 -6.81 7.74
N VAL A 89 -4.81 -6.18 7.15
CA VAL A 89 -5.00 -5.26 6.00
C VAL A 89 -5.11 -6.08 4.73
N ASN A 90 -6.11 -5.76 3.90
CA ASN A 90 -6.44 -6.51 2.68
C ASN A 90 -5.96 -5.80 1.41
N ALA A 91 -6.10 -4.47 1.38
CA ALA A 91 -5.72 -3.67 0.23
C ALA A 91 -5.20 -2.29 0.64
N VAL A 92 -4.40 -1.72 -0.26
CA VAL A 92 -3.80 -0.40 -0.11
C VAL A 92 -3.78 0.30 -1.48
N ALA A 93 -4.09 1.59 -1.52
CA ALA A 93 -3.94 2.39 -2.73
C ALA A 93 -3.60 3.85 -2.42
N TRP A 94 -2.60 4.37 -3.14
CA TRP A 94 -2.21 5.76 -3.11
C TRP A 94 -3.26 6.65 -3.77
N ALA A 95 -3.51 7.81 -3.17
CA ALA A 95 -4.44 8.77 -3.73
C ALA A 95 -3.89 9.36 -5.04
N PRO A 96 -4.71 9.47 -6.09
CA PRO A 96 -4.26 10.04 -7.36
C PRO A 96 -4.03 11.56 -7.28
N HIS A 97 -4.68 12.26 -6.34
CA HIS A 97 -4.61 13.71 -6.19
C HIS A 97 -3.53 14.18 -5.19
N SER A 98 -2.85 13.27 -4.49
CA SER A 98 -1.89 13.63 -3.43
C SER A 98 -0.74 12.61 -3.35
N SER A 99 0.50 13.10 -3.31
CA SER A 99 1.69 12.26 -3.12
C SER A 99 1.87 11.76 -1.69
N CYS A 100 1.09 12.26 -0.74
CA CYS A 100 1.20 11.93 0.67
C CYS A 100 -0.07 11.28 1.24
N HIS A 101 -1.12 11.09 0.44
CA HIS A 101 -2.32 10.38 0.90
C HIS A 101 -2.35 8.95 0.41
N ILE A 102 -2.71 8.05 1.32
CA ILE A 102 -2.87 6.63 1.03
C ILE A 102 -4.12 6.13 1.74
N CYS A 103 -4.83 5.19 1.11
CA CYS A 103 -6.00 4.53 1.69
C CYS A 103 -5.66 3.06 1.94
N THR A 104 -6.04 2.55 3.11
CA THR A 104 -5.93 1.13 3.49
C THR A 104 -7.30 0.59 3.86
N CYS A 105 -7.53 -0.71 3.68
CA CYS A 105 -8.76 -1.36 4.14
C CYS A 105 -8.48 -2.73 4.76
N SER A 106 -9.35 -3.15 5.68
CA SER A 106 -9.07 -4.28 6.55
C SER A 106 -10.33 -5.10 6.90
N ASP A 107 -10.08 -6.29 7.45
CA ASP A 107 -11.05 -7.14 8.13
C ASP A 107 -11.61 -6.53 9.43
N ASP A 108 -11.17 -5.34 9.86
CA ASP A 108 -11.83 -4.61 10.95
C ASP A 108 -13.05 -3.80 10.49
N ASN A 109 -13.47 -4.01 9.24
CA ASN A 109 -14.55 -3.31 8.55
C ASN A 109 -14.25 -1.84 8.29
N GLN A 110 -12.99 -1.40 8.41
CA GLN A 110 -12.61 -0.01 8.18
C GLN A 110 -11.86 0.19 6.87
N ALA A 111 -12.07 1.37 6.28
CA ALA A 111 -11.17 1.97 5.31
C ALA A 111 -10.59 3.25 5.92
N LEU A 112 -9.27 3.33 6.02
CA LEU A 112 -8.55 4.41 6.68
C LEU A 112 -7.75 5.22 5.65
N ILE A 113 -7.77 6.53 5.79
CA ILE A 113 -7.01 7.46 4.95
C ILE A 113 -5.92 8.10 5.80
N TRP A 114 -4.71 8.09 5.29
CA TRP A 114 -3.51 8.51 6.01
C TRP A 114 -2.87 9.71 5.32
N ASP A 115 -2.30 10.62 6.11
CA ASP A 115 -1.45 11.69 5.62
C ASP A 115 0.01 11.43 6.02
N LEU A 116 0.87 11.24 5.01
CA LEU A 116 2.27 10.89 5.16
C LEU A 116 3.22 12.10 5.15
N LYS A 117 2.73 13.35 5.21
CA LYS A 117 3.60 14.56 5.23
C LYS A 117 4.64 14.56 6.35
N SER A 118 4.36 13.89 7.46
CA SER A 118 5.22 13.89 8.65
C SER A 118 6.31 12.80 8.64
N MET A 119 6.48 12.04 7.55
CA MET A 119 7.54 11.04 7.42
C MET A 119 8.95 11.64 7.49
N PRO A 120 9.97 10.91 8.01
CA PRO A 120 9.91 9.56 8.57
C PRO A 120 9.59 9.58 10.07
N LYS A 121 8.33 9.33 10.42
CA LYS A 121 7.83 9.15 11.79
C LYS A 121 6.72 8.10 11.74
N PRO A 122 6.51 7.32 12.81
CA PRO A 122 5.30 6.51 12.95
C PRO A 122 4.06 7.38 12.78
N ILE A 123 3.06 6.87 12.08
CA ILE A 123 1.78 7.54 11.86
C ILE A 123 0.73 6.64 12.48
N ASP A 124 0.32 7.03 13.69
CA ASP A 124 -0.58 6.23 14.50
C ASP A 124 -2.05 6.57 14.22
N ASP A 125 -2.33 7.80 13.76
CA ASP A 125 -3.69 8.29 13.55
C ASP A 125 -3.99 8.54 12.06
N PRO A 126 -5.03 7.89 11.49
CA PRO A 126 -5.54 8.24 10.18
C PRO A 126 -6.25 9.59 10.22
N ILE A 127 -6.25 10.31 9.09
CA ILE A 127 -6.98 11.58 8.95
C ILE A 127 -8.47 11.39 8.69
N LEU A 128 -8.87 10.22 8.18
CA LEU A 128 -10.27 9.87 7.96
C LEU A 128 -10.44 8.35 8.14
N ALA A 129 -11.57 7.97 8.75
CA ALA A 129 -11.96 6.58 8.93
C ALA A 129 -13.38 6.37 8.43
N TYR A 130 -13.57 5.40 7.54
CA TYR A 130 -14.86 4.95 7.08
C TYR A 130 -15.16 3.56 7.66
N ASN A 131 -16.35 3.38 8.24
CA ASN A 131 -16.80 2.10 8.77
C ASN A 131 -17.80 1.47 7.80
N ALA A 132 -17.46 0.32 7.24
CA ALA A 132 -18.34 -0.51 6.42
C ALA A 132 -19.19 -1.46 7.28
N GLU A 133 -20.18 -2.08 6.66
CA GLU A 133 -21.06 -3.06 7.32
C GLU A 133 -20.37 -4.43 7.53
N ASP A 134 -19.25 -4.67 6.84
CA ASP A 134 -18.54 -5.96 6.77
C ASP A 134 -17.07 -5.72 6.36
N HIS A 135 -16.28 -6.78 6.33
CA HIS A 135 -14.85 -6.77 6.01
C HIS A 135 -14.58 -6.15 4.63
N VAL A 136 -13.68 -5.18 4.57
CA VAL A 136 -13.37 -4.48 3.31
C VAL A 136 -12.20 -5.19 2.63
N ASN A 137 -12.50 -5.82 1.48
CA ASN A 137 -11.58 -6.74 0.81
C ASN A 137 -10.72 -6.04 -0.26
N GLN A 138 -11.24 -4.97 -0.85
CA GLN A 138 -10.59 -4.27 -1.94
C GLN A 138 -10.97 -2.80 -1.93
N LEU A 139 -10.03 -1.96 -2.34
CA LEU A 139 -10.25 -0.54 -2.56
C LEU A 139 -9.58 -0.07 -3.85
N GLN A 140 -10.18 0.91 -4.54
CA GLN A 140 -9.62 1.48 -5.75
C GLN A 140 -10.03 2.95 -5.91
N TRP A 141 -9.05 3.83 -6.10
CA TRP A 141 -9.31 5.22 -6.47
C TRP A 141 -9.77 5.33 -7.92
N SER A 142 -10.73 6.22 -8.17
CA SER A 142 -11.16 6.54 -9.52
C SER A 142 -10.08 7.30 -10.27
N SER A 143 -9.74 6.83 -11.48
CA SER A 143 -8.77 7.49 -12.35
C SER A 143 -9.35 8.72 -13.06
N SER A 144 -10.68 8.81 -13.20
CA SER A 144 -11.37 9.92 -13.85
C SER A 144 -11.88 10.96 -12.87
N GLN A 145 -12.13 10.57 -11.61
CA GLN A 145 -12.60 11.44 -10.54
C GLN A 145 -11.73 11.24 -9.29
N PRO A 146 -10.60 11.97 -9.16
CA PRO A 146 -9.58 11.73 -8.14
C PRO A 146 -10.05 11.80 -6.68
N ASP A 147 -11.20 12.45 -6.43
CA ASP A 147 -11.81 12.61 -5.11
C ASP A 147 -12.68 11.41 -4.71
N TRP A 148 -12.82 10.39 -5.58
CA TRP A 148 -13.67 9.23 -5.32
C TRP A 148 -12.86 7.95 -5.18
N VAL A 149 -13.20 7.18 -4.15
CA VAL A 149 -12.65 5.85 -3.89
C VAL A 149 -13.78 4.83 -3.81
N ALA A 150 -13.64 3.71 -4.51
CA ALA A 150 -14.54 2.58 -4.39
C ALA A 150 -14.00 1.59 -3.36
N ILE A 151 -14.86 1.08 -2.50
CA ILE A 151 -14.57 -0.01 -1.56
C ILE A 151 -15.53 -1.18 -1.83
N ALA A 152 -15.01 -2.40 -1.74
CA ALA A 152 -15.80 -3.63 -1.91
C ALA A 152 -15.82 -4.42 -0.60
N PHE A 153 -17.02 -4.75 -0.14
CA PHE A 153 -17.26 -5.51 1.09
C PHE A 153 -18.51 -6.39 0.92
N ASN A 154 -18.48 -7.61 1.46
CA ASN A 154 -19.55 -8.60 1.29
C ASN A 154 -19.95 -8.78 -0.20
N ARG A 155 -21.21 -8.51 -0.55
CA ARG A 155 -21.76 -8.52 -1.92
C ARG A 155 -22.06 -7.12 -2.46
N LYS A 156 -21.46 -6.08 -1.88
CA LYS A 156 -21.70 -4.67 -2.20
C LYS A 156 -20.40 -3.98 -2.62
N MET A 157 -20.55 -2.92 -3.39
CA MET A 157 -19.50 -1.94 -3.65
C MET A 157 -20.07 -0.55 -3.36
N GLN A 158 -19.32 0.27 -2.64
CA GLN A 158 -19.70 1.63 -2.32
C GLN A 158 -18.62 2.58 -2.81
N ILE A 159 -19.05 3.72 -3.35
CA ILE A 159 -18.13 4.77 -3.80
C ILE A 159 -18.25 5.92 -2.81
N LEU A 160 -17.12 6.30 -2.23
CA LEU A 160 -16.98 7.33 -1.23
C LEU A 160 -16.30 8.54 -1.86
N ARG A 161 -16.77 9.73 -1.53
CA ARG A 161 -16.06 10.97 -1.84
C ARG A 161 -15.19 11.34 -0.65
N VAL A 162 -13.92 11.61 -0.91
CA VAL A 162 -12.88 11.97 0.06
C VAL A 162 -12.42 13.39 -0.19
#